data_AF-A0A2E8VGF1-F1
#
_entry.id   AF-A0A2E8VGF1-F1
#
_cell.length_a   1.000
_cell.length_b   1.000
_cell.length_c   1.000
_cell.angle_alpha   90.00
_cell.angle_beta   90.00
_cell.angle_gamma   90.00
#
_symmetry.space_group_name_H-M   'P 1'
#
loop_
_entity.id
_entity.type
_entity.pdbx_description
1 polymer ?
#
loop_
_entity_poly.entity_id
_entity_poly.type
_entity_poly.pdbx_seq_one_letter_code
_entity_poly.pdbx_strand_id
1 'polypeptide(L)'
;MRYSIQIIFSVFLLISFSCQNGSTESKGISDAELIQAIIDADKISIGVDDLPSNSKTVIEYDYAEYESESAKKAYGLGYEVNMAGKGHKVGSRCEVYFNLEGKRLDPYGRNGDKDKSDWGRDYDKGDWKCFDLSLPVSYTMPDGSTITVSNEEDWDAIKSWYEENPESEEKPVLQFPVNVEFDNREGTVNELVNNAEEMREIYSRCSNGRDDDERECFDLSLPVSYTMPDGSTITVSNEEDWDAI
;
A
#
# COMPACT_ATOMS: atom_id res chain seq x y z
N MET A 1 -14.91 85.54 37.69
CA MET A 1 -13.73 84.65 37.75
C MET A 1 -14.26 83.24 37.46
N ARG A 2 -14.24 82.85 36.18
CA ARG A 2 -13.20 82.00 35.55
C ARG A 2 -13.21 80.56 36.11
N TYR A 3 -13.87 79.68 35.35
CA TYR A 3 -13.58 78.28 34.95
C TYR A 3 -12.84 77.37 35.96
N SER A 4 -13.16 76.09 36.16
CA SER A 4 -13.53 75.08 35.16
C SER A 4 -14.22 73.88 35.83
N ILE A 5 -15.28 73.37 35.21
CA ILE A 5 -15.93 72.09 35.52
C ILE A 5 -15.00 70.99 35.00
N GLN A 6 -14.43 70.16 35.90
CA GLN A 6 -13.73 68.95 35.49
C GLN A 6 -14.75 67.85 35.17
N ILE A 7 -15.10 67.76 33.89
CA ILE A 7 -15.81 66.62 33.31
C ILE A 7 -14.82 65.44 33.31
N ILE A 8 -15.08 64.45 34.16
CA ILE A 8 -14.39 63.16 34.12
C ILE A 8 -14.83 62.46 32.83
N PHE A 9 -14.02 62.59 31.79
CA PHE A 9 -14.18 61.88 30.53
C PHE A 9 -13.85 60.40 30.82
N SER A 10 -14.88 59.58 31.01
CA SER A 10 -14.74 58.12 30.95
C SER A 10 -14.32 57.77 29.52
N VAL A 11 -13.01 57.67 29.31
CA VAL A 11 -12.44 57.13 28.07
C VAL A 11 -12.75 55.65 28.04
N PHE A 12 -13.88 55.34 27.43
CA PHE A 12 -14.24 54.03 26.94
C PHE A 12 -13.23 53.68 25.84
N LEU A 13 -12.10 53.08 26.23
CA LEU A 13 -11.08 52.60 25.30
C LEU A 13 -11.62 51.31 24.66
N LEU A 14 -12.44 51.47 23.62
CA LEU A 14 -12.77 50.40 22.67
C LEU A 14 -11.47 50.02 21.95
N ILE A 15 -10.78 49.01 22.48
CA ILE A 15 -9.70 48.34 21.75
C ILE A 15 -10.38 47.54 20.65
N SER A 16 -10.52 48.15 19.47
CA SER A 16 -10.75 47.43 18.24
C SER A 16 -9.49 46.62 17.93
N PHE A 17 -9.41 45.39 18.46
CA PHE A 17 -8.59 44.37 17.83
C PHE A 17 -9.23 44.08 16.47
N SER A 18 -8.71 44.76 15.45
CA SER A 18 -8.85 44.33 14.07
C SER A 18 -8.29 42.91 14.03
N CYS A 19 -9.16 41.91 13.89
CA CYS A 19 -8.75 40.58 13.49
C CYS A 19 -8.18 40.72 12.08
N GLN A 20 -6.85 40.80 11.98
CA GLN A 20 -6.16 40.44 10.77
C GLN A 20 -6.50 38.96 10.56
N ASN A 21 -7.46 38.70 9.66
CA ASN A 21 -7.79 37.36 9.17
C ASN A 21 -6.57 36.80 8.43
N GLY A 22 -5.55 36.43 9.19
CA GLY A 22 -4.68 35.33 8.85
C GLY A 22 -5.30 34.11 9.52
N SER A 23 -6.18 33.42 8.80
CA SER A 23 -6.49 32.03 9.12
C SER A 23 -5.16 31.29 9.03
N THR A 24 -4.50 31.13 10.17
CA THR A 24 -3.57 30.03 10.36
C THR A 24 -4.45 28.79 10.29
N GLU A 25 -4.66 28.29 9.07
CA GLU A 25 -5.14 26.93 8.84
C GLU A 25 -4.28 26.05 9.76
N SER A 26 -4.91 25.30 10.67
CA SER A 26 -4.17 24.27 11.41
C SER A 26 -3.47 23.44 10.36
N LYS A 27 -2.14 23.45 10.36
CA LYS A 27 -1.34 22.72 9.38
C LYS A 27 -1.58 21.23 9.66
N GLY A 28 -2.61 20.67 9.05
CA GLY A 28 -2.89 19.24 9.08
C GLY A 28 -1.67 18.51 8.53
N ILE A 29 -1.45 17.30 9.05
CA ILE A 29 -0.45 16.38 8.50
C ILE A 29 -0.67 16.23 6.98
N SER A 30 0.41 16.31 6.20
CA SER A 30 0.31 16.09 4.76
C SER A 30 0.00 14.61 4.45
N ASP A 31 -0.57 14.34 3.28
CA ASP A 31 -0.86 12.97 2.85
C ASP A 31 0.42 12.10 2.85
N ALA A 32 1.56 12.66 2.44
CA ALA A 32 2.86 11.98 2.47
C ALA A 32 3.34 11.63 3.89
N GLU A 33 3.23 12.56 4.83
CA GLU A 33 3.57 12.32 6.23
C GLU A 33 2.64 11.26 6.86
N LEU A 34 1.36 11.28 6.50
CA LEU A 34 0.40 10.28 6.97
C LEU A 34 0.66 8.90 6.37
N ILE A 35 1.03 8.81 5.09
CA ILE A 35 1.46 7.55 4.45
C ILE A 35 2.64 6.98 5.21
N GLN A 36 3.66 7.79 5.51
CA GLN A 36 4.83 7.31 6.23
C GLN A 36 4.46 6.82 7.63
N ALA A 37 3.61 7.55 8.35
CA ALA A 37 3.10 7.10 9.65
C ALA A 37 2.33 5.77 9.57
N ILE A 38 1.56 5.52 8.50
CA ILE A 38 0.87 4.23 8.29
C ILE A 38 1.87 3.10 7.99
N ILE A 39 2.93 3.38 7.22
CA ILE A 39 3.99 2.41 6.91
C ILE A 39 4.68 1.97 8.20
N ASP A 40 5.05 2.93 9.04
CA ASP A 40 5.85 2.69 10.25
C ASP A 40 5.03 2.16 11.44
N ALA A 41 3.71 2.22 11.37
CA ALA A 41 2.83 1.81 12.45
C ALA A 41 2.59 0.29 12.51
N ASP A 42 2.31 -0.19 13.73
CA ASP A 42 1.71 -1.50 13.93
C ASP A 42 0.35 -1.58 13.25
N LYS A 43 0.16 -2.67 12.51
CA LYS A 43 -0.98 -2.89 11.63
C LYS A 43 -1.64 -4.22 11.93
N ILE A 44 -2.97 -4.22 11.93
CA ILE A 44 -3.75 -5.45 11.95
C ILE A 44 -4.26 -5.78 10.55
N SER A 45 -4.23 -7.06 10.17
CA SER A 45 -4.87 -7.50 8.94
C SER A 45 -6.40 -7.40 9.09
N ILE A 46 -7.05 -6.88 8.06
CA ILE A 46 -8.50 -6.73 7.95
C ILE A 46 -8.98 -7.24 6.60
N GLY A 47 -10.28 -7.49 6.46
CA GLY A 47 -10.87 -7.78 5.16
C GLY A 47 -10.93 -6.53 4.28
N VAL A 48 -10.83 -6.70 2.97
CA VAL A 48 -11.07 -5.61 2.00
C VAL A 48 -12.49 -5.05 2.18
N ASP A 49 -13.45 -5.91 2.56
CA ASP A 49 -14.84 -5.51 2.82
C ASP A 49 -15.00 -4.56 4.02
N ASP A 50 -14.05 -4.61 4.97
CA ASP A 50 -14.02 -3.75 6.17
C ASP A 50 -13.51 -2.33 5.87
N LEU A 51 -13.05 -2.08 4.64
CA LEU A 51 -12.63 -0.75 4.21
C LEU A 51 -13.84 0.20 4.05
N PRO A 52 -13.63 1.51 4.26
CA PRO A 52 -14.63 2.53 3.93
C PRO A 52 -15.12 2.42 2.47
N SER A 53 -16.40 2.74 2.23
CA SER A 53 -17.02 2.56 0.91
C SER A 53 -16.31 3.32 -0.20
N ASN A 54 -15.85 4.54 0.06
CA ASN A 54 -15.06 5.33 -0.89
C ASN A 54 -13.70 4.67 -1.23
N SER A 55 -13.03 4.02 -0.27
CA SER A 55 -11.81 3.28 -0.55
C SER A 55 -12.07 2.10 -1.48
N LYS A 56 -13.17 1.37 -1.26
CA LYS A 56 -13.57 0.26 -2.13
C LYS A 56 -13.87 0.72 -3.55
N THR A 57 -14.60 1.83 -3.70
CA THR A 57 -14.85 2.47 -5.01
C THR A 57 -13.55 2.85 -5.71
N VAL A 58 -12.58 3.44 -5.00
CA VAL A 58 -11.27 3.78 -5.60
C VAL A 58 -10.55 2.52 -6.07
N ILE A 59 -10.51 1.45 -5.26
CA ILE A 59 -9.87 0.19 -5.64
C ILE A 59 -10.53 -0.42 -6.89
N GLU A 60 -11.85 -0.42 -6.93
CA GLU A 60 -12.62 -1.02 -8.01
C GLU A 60 -12.43 -0.29 -9.36
N TYR A 61 -12.52 1.05 -9.35
CA TYR A 61 -12.53 1.82 -10.60
C TYR A 61 -11.16 2.38 -11.00
N ASP A 62 -10.37 2.86 -10.05
CA ASP A 62 -9.07 3.49 -10.37
C ASP A 62 -7.95 2.45 -10.49
N TYR A 63 -8.16 1.23 -9.99
CA TYR A 63 -7.16 0.15 -9.93
C TYR A 63 -7.70 -1.17 -10.50
N ALA A 64 -8.56 -1.13 -11.52
CA ALA A 64 -9.17 -2.31 -12.13
C ALA A 64 -8.12 -3.36 -12.62
N GLU A 65 -6.94 -2.89 -13.03
CA GLU A 65 -5.81 -3.71 -13.48
C GLU A 65 -5.08 -4.44 -12.32
N TYR A 66 -5.52 -4.23 -11.08
CA TYR A 66 -4.94 -4.78 -9.85
C TYR A 66 -5.97 -5.56 -9.03
N GLU A 67 -5.51 -6.57 -8.30
CA GLU A 67 -6.24 -7.37 -7.32
C GLU A 67 -5.80 -6.94 -5.92
N SER A 68 -6.72 -6.58 -5.04
CA SER A 68 -6.40 -6.43 -3.62
C SER A 68 -6.06 -7.79 -3.00
N GLU A 69 -4.82 -7.94 -2.52
CA GLU A 69 -4.34 -9.16 -1.88
C GLU A 69 -4.54 -9.13 -0.37
N SER A 70 -4.22 -7.99 0.25
CA SER A 70 -4.42 -7.80 1.69
C SER A 70 -4.75 -6.36 2.01
N ALA A 71 -5.56 -6.19 3.05
CA ALA A 71 -5.81 -4.90 3.66
C ALA A 71 -5.33 -4.92 5.11
N LYS A 72 -4.75 -3.81 5.54
CA LYS A 72 -4.22 -3.61 6.89
C LYS A 72 -4.73 -2.28 7.45
N LYS A 73 -4.99 -2.25 8.75
CA LYS A 73 -5.40 -1.04 9.47
C LYS A 73 -4.32 -0.62 10.46
N ALA A 74 -3.85 0.62 10.31
CA ALA A 74 -3.02 1.31 11.29
C ALA A 74 -3.93 2.13 12.23
N TYR A 75 -3.94 1.78 13.52
CA TYR A 75 -4.87 2.38 14.48
C TYR A 75 -4.69 3.90 14.60
N GLY A 76 -5.78 4.63 14.36
CA GLY A 76 -5.78 6.10 14.44
C GLY A 76 -5.15 6.82 13.24
N LEU A 77 -4.63 6.09 12.25
CA LEU A 77 -3.93 6.67 11.09
C LEU A 77 -4.67 6.42 9.78
N GLY A 78 -4.95 5.16 9.45
CA GLY A 78 -5.53 4.82 8.15
C GLY A 78 -5.39 3.36 7.76
N TYR A 79 -5.37 3.13 6.46
CA TYR A 79 -5.35 1.80 5.84
C TYR A 79 -4.23 1.70 4.81
N GLU A 80 -3.65 0.51 4.71
CA GLU A 80 -2.72 0.09 3.67
C GLU A 80 -3.37 -1.08 2.93
N VAL A 81 -3.40 -1.01 1.60
CA VAL A 81 -3.93 -2.07 0.74
C VAL A 81 -2.81 -2.49 -0.20
N ASN A 82 -2.38 -3.74 -0.07
CA ASN A 82 -1.41 -4.35 -0.98
C ASN A 82 -2.16 -5.00 -2.12
N MET A 83 -1.76 -4.70 -3.35
CA MET A 83 -2.42 -5.17 -4.55
C MET A 83 -1.42 -5.79 -5.52
N ALA A 84 -1.84 -6.86 -6.21
CA ALA A 84 -1.08 -7.53 -7.27
C ALA A 84 -1.70 -7.26 -8.63
N GLY A 85 -0.85 -7.00 -9.62
CA GLY A 85 -1.32 -6.71 -10.97
C GLY A 85 -1.90 -7.95 -11.66
N LYS A 86 -2.79 -7.70 -12.62
CA LYS A 86 -3.51 -8.70 -13.41
C LYS A 86 -3.24 -8.53 -14.90
N GLY A 87 -3.49 -9.59 -15.67
CA GLY A 87 -3.28 -9.58 -17.12
C GLY A 87 -1.84 -9.19 -17.46
N HIS A 88 -1.67 -8.10 -18.24
CA HIS A 88 -0.35 -7.58 -18.58
C HIS A 88 0.43 -6.99 -17.39
N LYS A 89 -0.24 -6.74 -16.25
CA LYS A 89 0.38 -6.30 -15.00
C LYS A 89 0.73 -7.44 -14.05
N VAL A 90 0.55 -8.71 -14.44
CA VAL A 90 1.04 -9.81 -13.58
C VAL A 90 2.54 -9.63 -13.33
N GLY A 91 2.91 -9.79 -12.06
CA GLY A 91 4.23 -9.51 -11.56
C GLY A 91 4.44 -8.06 -11.11
N SER A 92 3.51 -7.14 -11.35
CA SER A 92 3.52 -5.80 -10.73
C SER A 92 2.84 -5.80 -9.37
N ARG A 93 3.25 -4.87 -8.50
CA ARG A 93 2.68 -4.60 -7.18
C ARG A 93 2.31 -3.13 -7.02
N CYS A 94 1.23 -2.90 -6.28
CA CYS A 94 0.72 -1.58 -5.96
C CYS A 94 0.31 -1.52 -4.50
N GLU A 95 0.88 -0.57 -3.74
CA GLU A 95 0.42 -0.26 -2.39
C GLU A 95 -0.39 1.05 -2.38
N VAL A 96 -1.63 0.98 -1.92
CA VAL A 96 -2.54 2.14 -1.82
C VAL A 96 -2.83 2.43 -0.37
N TYR A 97 -2.76 3.72 -0.03
CA TYR A 97 -2.96 4.21 1.33
C TYR A 97 -4.21 5.07 1.40
N PHE A 98 -4.98 4.88 2.46
CA PHE A 98 -6.20 5.64 2.73
C PHE A 98 -6.19 6.22 4.14
N ASN A 99 -6.77 7.41 4.33
CA ASN A 99 -7.03 7.90 5.68
C ASN A 99 -8.21 7.13 6.33
N LEU A 100 -8.50 7.42 7.61
CA LEU A 100 -9.62 6.79 8.32
C LEU A 100 -11.00 7.02 7.69
N GLU A 101 -11.16 8.11 6.93
CA GLU A 101 -12.40 8.46 6.21
C GLU A 101 -12.48 7.77 4.85
N GLY A 102 -11.43 7.06 4.45
CA GLY A 102 -11.29 6.36 3.18
C GLY A 102 -10.88 7.20 1.98
N LYS A 103 -10.46 8.45 2.20
CA LYS A 103 -9.82 9.28 1.19
C LYS A 103 -8.45 8.68 0.84
N ARG A 104 -8.20 8.44 -0.44
CA ARG A 104 -6.87 8.05 -0.94
C ARG A 104 -5.84 9.13 -0.58
N LEU A 105 -4.69 8.70 -0.07
CA LEU A 105 -3.56 9.56 0.24
C LEU A 105 -2.65 9.69 -0.98
N ASP A 106 -2.25 10.92 -1.29
CA ASP A 106 -1.34 11.24 -2.37
C ASP A 106 0.10 11.44 -1.83
N PRO A 107 1.08 10.62 -2.23
CA PRO A 107 2.46 10.77 -1.79
C PRO A 107 3.13 12.07 -2.28
N TYR A 108 2.59 12.77 -3.28
CA TYR A 108 3.23 13.94 -3.91
C TYR A 108 2.68 15.32 -3.47
N GLY A 109 1.70 15.37 -2.56
CA GLY A 109 1.30 16.61 -1.87
C GLY A 109 0.66 17.73 -2.72
N ARG A 110 0.28 18.84 -2.06
CA ARG A 110 -0.60 19.92 -2.56
C ARG A 110 -0.09 20.72 -3.78
N ASN A 111 1.21 20.61 -4.11
CA ASN A 111 1.84 21.29 -5.24
C ASN A 111 2.28 20.23 -6.25
N GLY A 112 1.31 19.55 -6.86
CA GLY A 112 1.58 18.60 -7.93
C GLY A 112 2.46 19.25 -9.01
N ASP A 113 3.74 18.91 -8.98
CA ASP A 113 4.64 19.06 -10.12
C ASP A 113 4.13 18.09 -11.18
N LYS A 114 3.19 18.62 -11.97
CA LYS A 114 2.53 17.97 -13.11
C LYS A 114 3.41 18.02 -14.36
N ASP A 115 4.73 17.94 -14.22
CA ASP A 115 5.59 17.67 -15.36
C ASP A 115 5.62 16.15 -15.59
N LYS A 116 4.50 15.69 -16.14
CA LYS A 116 4.22 14.34 -16.63
C LYS A 116 5.10 13.95 -17.83
N SER A 117 6.26 14.56 -17.99
CA SER A 117 7.20 14.31 -19.09
C SER A 117 8.48 13.62 -18.64
N ASP A 118 8.69 13.46 -17.33
CA ASP A 118 9.87 12.81 -16.77
C ASP A 118 9.49 11.53 -15.98
N TRP A 119 8.47 10.82 -16.44
CA TRP A 119 8.06 9.51 -15.89
C TRP A 119 9.12 8.45 -16.18
N GLY A 120 10.22 8.49 -15.44
CA GLY A 120 10.91 7.26 -15.03
C GLY A 120 9.94 6.50 -14.13
N ARG A 121 9.39 5.40 -14.64
CA ARG A 121 8.34 4.54 -14.07
C ARG A 121 8.69 3.84 -12.75
N ASP A 122 9.62 4.35 -11.95
CA ASP A 122 10.23 3.56 -10.86
C ASP A 122 10.02 4.13 -9.44
N TYR A 123 9.32 5.27 -9.28
CA TYR A 123 9.10 5.85 -7.94
C TYR A 123 7.65 6.19 -7.59
N ASP A 124 6.67 5.73 -8.38
CA ASP A 124 5.32 5.61 -7.84
C ASP A 124 5.35 4.47 -6.82
N LYS A 125 5.05 4.76 -5.54
CA LYS A 125 4.82 3.71 -4.52
C LYS A 125 3.69 2.72 -4.91
N GLY A 126 3.05 2.89 -6.08
CA GLY A 126 1.90 2.11 -6.52
C GLY A 126 2.05 1.34 -7.85
N ASP A 127 3.20 1.29 -8.52
CA ASP A 127 3.33 0.39 -9.69
C ASP A 127 4.80 0.00 -9.86
N TRP A 128 5.24 -1.01 -9.11
CA TRP A 128 6.60 -1.51 -9.20
C TRP A 128 6.59 -2.97 -9.62
N LYS A 129 7.54 -3.33 -10.48
CA LYS A 129 7.67 -4.66 -11.05
C LYS A 129 8.45 -5.58 -10.10
N CYS A 130 7.85 -6.72 -9.76
CA CYS A 130 8.40 -7.75 -8.87
C CYS A 130 8.94 -8.95 -9.68
N PHE A 131 8.28 -9.34 -10.77
CA PHE A 131 8.76 -10.30 -11.76
C PHE A 131 8.05 -10.10 -13.11
N ASP A 132 8.53 -10.79 -14.15
CA ASP A 132 7.89 -10.88 -15.47
C ASP A 132 7.34 -12.28 -15.74
N LEU A 133 6.36 -12.39 -16.64
CA LEU A 133 5.89 -13.69 -17.13
C LEU A 133 6.63 -14.03 -18.43
N SER A 134 7.21 -15.22 -18.48
CA SER A 134 7.78 -15.74 -19.72
C SER A 134 6.64 -16.16 -20.65
N LEU A 135 6.53 -15.51 -21.81
CA LEU A 135 5.53 -15.83 -22.81
C LEU A 135 5.90 -17.12 -23.57
N PRO A 136 4.92 -17.94 -23.99
CA PRO A 136 3.47 -17.69 -23.96
C PRO A 136 2.78 -18.06 -22.64
N VAL A 137 1.69 -17.34 -22.31
CA VAL A 137 0.79 -17.67 -21.20
C VAL A 137 -0.66 -17.77 -21.66
N SER A 138 -1.49 -18.56 -20.97
CA SER A 138 -2.90 -18.75 -21.33
C SER A 138 -3.84 -18.38 -20.20
N TYR A 139 -4.99 -17.83 -20.55
CA TYR A 139 -6.03 -17.38 -19.63
C TYR A 139 -7.35 -18.06 -19.97
N THR A 140 -8.05 -18.54 -18.95
CA THR A 140 -9.44 -19.00 -19.06
C THR A 140 -10.36 -17.82 -18.81
N MET A 141 -11.17 -17.46 -19.78
CA MET A 141 -12.15 -16.36 -19.69
C MET A 141 -13.38 -16.81 -18.90
N PRO A 142 -14.21 -15.86 -18.40
CA PRO A 142 -15.45 -16.17 -17.68
C PRO A 142 -16.45 -17.05 -18.44
N ASP A 143 -16.49 -16.98 -19.77
CA ASP A 143 -17.31 -17.86 -20.62
C ASP A 143 -16.73 -19.29 -20.78
N GLY A 144 -15.57 -19.56 -20.18
CA GLY A 144 -14.82 -20.81 -20.29
C GLY A 144 -13.94 -20.90 -21.54
N SER A 145 -13.90 -19.87 -22.39
CA SER A 145 -12.97 -19.82 -23.52
C SER A 145 -11.53 -19.64 -23.04
N THR A 146 -10.54 -19.93 -23.90
CA THR A 146 -9.13 -19.75 -23.57
C THR A 146 -8.49 -18.79 -24.55
N ILE A 147 -7.79 -17.78 -24.02
CA ILE A 147 -6.97 -16.83 -24.78
C ILE A 147 -5.51 -17.10 -24.45
N THR A 148 -4.67 -17.29 -25.47
CA THR A 148 -3.22 -17.45 -25.32
C THR A 148 -2.52 -16.18 -25.76
N VAL A 149 -1.73 -15.61 -24.86
CA VAL A 149 -0.86 -14.45 -25.09
C VAL A 149 0.52 -14.98 -25.44
N SER A 150 0.90 -14.90 -26.71
CA SER A 150 2.20 -15.39 -27.19
C SER A 150 3.27 -14.30 -27.26
N ASN A 151 2.84 -13.04 -27.33
CA ASN A 151 3.69 -11.85 -27.35
C ASN A 151 2.94 -10.66 -26.71
N GLU A 152 3.62 -9.53 -26.51
CA GLU A 152 3.05 -8.34 -25.86
C GLU A 152 1.82 -7.75 -26.59
N GLU A 153 1.72 -7.90 -27.91
CA GLU A 153 0.58 -7.39 -28.69
C GLU A 153 -0.68 -8.25 -28.47
N ASP A 154 -0.51 -9.51 -28.06
CA ASP A 154 -1.64 -10.44 -27.85
C ASP A 154 -2.43 -10.12 -26.57
N TRP A 155 -1.93 -9.23 -25.69
CA TRP A 155 -2.67 -8.77 -24.50
C TRP A 155 -3.97 -8.05 -24.88
N ASP A 156 -4.00 -7.40 -26.05
CA ASP A 156 -5.20 -6.72 -26.56
C ASP A 156 -6.36 -7.69 -26.78
N ALA A 157 -6.09 -8.98 -27.03
CA ALA A 157 -7.14 -9.98 -27.20
C ALA A 157 -8.00 -10.17 -25.94
N ILE A 158 -7.38 -10.10 -24.75
CA ILE A 158 -8.10 -10.18 -23.47
C ILE A 158 -8.98 -8.93 -23.30
N LYS A 159 -8.45 -7.76 -23.65
CA LYS A 159 -9.19 -6.50 -23.60
C LYS A 159 -10.39 -6.51 -24.55
N SER A 160 -10.18 -6.91 -25.81
CA SER A 160 -11.25 -7.02 -26.80
C SER A 160 -12.37 -7.97 -26.35
N TRP A 161 -12.04 -9.07 -25.68
CA TRP A 161 -13.06 -9.98 -25.13
C TRP A 161 -13.96 -9.26 -24.11
N TYR A 162 -13.43 -8.42 -23.22
CA TYR A 162 -14.25 -7.64 -22.28
C TYR A 162 -15.07 -6.54 -22.95
N GLU A 163 -14.55 -5.92 -24.01
CA GLU A 163 -15.30 -4.94 -24.81
C GLU A 163 -16.50 -5.59 -25.51
N GLU A 164 -16.37 -6.86 -25.92
CA GLU A 164 -17.44 -7.66 -26.52
C GLU A 164 -18.40 -8.27 -25.49
N ASN A 165 -17.98 -8.38 -24.22
CA ASN A 165 -18.75 -8.97 -23.12
C ASN A 165 -18.91 -7.99 -21.94
N PRO A 166 -19.63 -6.85 -22.13
CA PRO A 166 -19.70 -5.77 -21.14
C PRO A 166 -20.43 -6.14 -19.85
N GLU A 167 -21.25 -7.21 -19.86
CA GLU A 167 -21.93 -7.72 -18.67
C GLU A 167 -21.02 -8.61 -17.80
N SER A 168 -19.83 -8.96 -18.29
CA SER A 168 -18.89 -9.82 -17.58
C SER A 168 -17.97 -8.99 -16.68
N GLU A 169 -18.28 -8.99 -15.39
CA GLU A 169 -17.39 -8.42 -14.36
C GLU A 169 -16.40 -9.47 -13.80
N GLU A 170 -16.62 -10.76 -14.11
CA GLU A 170 -15.74 -11.85 -13.68
C GLU A 170 -14.38 -11.77 -14.38
N LYS A 171 -13.33 -12.17 -13.66
CA LYS A 171 -11.92 -12.04 -14.08
C LYS A 171 -11.45 -13.28 -14.86
N PRO A 172 -10.43 -13.13 -15.74
CA PRO A 172 -9.85 -14.29 -16.40
C PRO A 172 -8.90 -15.01 -15.42
N VAL A 173 -8.78 -16.32 -15.55
CA VAL A 173 -7.95 -17.17 -14.69
C VAL A 173 -6.70 -17.59 -15.44
N LEU A 174 -5.52 -17.22 -14.93
CA LEU A 174 -4.23 -17.66 -15.47
C LEU A 174 -4.11 -19.19 -15.40
N GLN A 175 -3.78 -19.83 -16.51
CA GLN A 175 -3.57 -21.27 -16.59
C GLN A 175 -2.13 -21.61 -16.21
N PHE A 176 -1.98 -22.51 -15.24
CA PHE A 176 -0.69 -23.05 -14.81
C PHE A 176 -0.35 -24.33 -15.57
N PRO A 177 0.95 -24.68 -15.69
CA PRO A 177 2.11 -23.98 -15.14
C PRO A 177 2.56 -22.76 -15.97
N VAL A 178 3.22 -21.80 -15.33
CA VAL A 178 3.84 -20.62 -15.96
C VAL A 178 5.28 -20.45 -15.50
N ASN A 179 6.14 -19.85 -16.33
CA ASN A 179 7.47 -19.43 -15.91
C ASN A 179 7.46 -17.95 -15.54
N VAL A 180 8.01 -17.62 -14.38
CA VAL A 180 8.26 -16.25 -13.96
C VAL A 180 9.74 -15.93 -14.10
N GLU A 181 10.05 -14.70 -14.49
CA GLU A 181 11.40 -14.19 -14.72
C GLU A 181 11.75 -13.12 -13.68
N PHE A 182 12.87 -13.28 -13.00
CA PHE A 182 13.40 -12.31 -12.03
C PHE A 182 14.68 -11.69 -12.55
N ASP A 183 14.72 -10.37 -12.67
CA ASP A 183 15.95 -9.67 -12.95
C ASP A 183 16.75 -9.45 -11.67
N ASN A 184 17.96 -9.99 -11.63
CA ASN A 184 18.93 -9.74 -10.56
C ASN A 184 20.26 -9.23 -11.12
N ARG A 185 21.21 -8.91 -10.23
CA ARG A 185 22.52 -8.37 -10.62
C ARG A 185 23.38 -9.34 -11.45
N GLU A 186 23.07 -10.63 -11.43
CA GLU A 186 23.78 -11.71 -12.12
C GLU A 186 23.09 -12.18 -13.41
N GLY A 187 21.85 -11.72 -13.66
CA GLY A 187 21.06 -12.03 -14.85
C GLY A 187 19.58 -12.30 -14.53
N THR A 188 18.84 -12.75 -15.54
CA THR A 188 17.44 -13.14 -15.40
C THR A 188 17.32 -14.60 -14.96
N VAL A 189 16.65 -14.86 -13.83
CA VAL A 189 16.40 -16.20 -13.30
C VAL A 189 14.95 -16.60 -13.57
N ASN A 190 14.75 -17.79 -14.13
CA ASN A 190 13.42 -18.34 -14.40
C ASN A 190 13.01 -19.34 -13.32
N GLU A 191 11.80 -19.19 -12.78
CA GLU A 191 11.18 -20.14 -11.83
C GLU A 191 9.85 -20.66 -12.40
N LEU A 192 9.64 -21.97 -12.34
CA LEU A 192 8.40 -22.60 -12.79
C LEU A 192 7.39 -22.60 -11.65
N VAL A 193 6.24 -21.98 -11.89
CA VAL A 193 5.12 -21.88 -10.95
C VAL A 193 4.01 -22.82 -11.41
N ASN A 194 3.61 -23.76 -10.55
CA ASN A 194 2.69 -24.85 -10.92
C ASN A 194 1.23 -24.57 -10.55
N ASN A 195 0.97 -23.60 -9.68
CA ASN A 195 -0.37 -23.30 -9.20
C ASN A 195 -0.45 -21.89 -8.61
N ALA A 196 -1.67 -21.44 -8.31
CA ALA A 196 -1.93 -20.11 -7.77
C ALA A 196 -1.35 -19.89 -6.36
N GLU A 197 -1.12 -20.95 -5.58
CA GLU A 197 -0.52 -20.82 -4.24
C GLU A 197 0.97 -20.51 -4.35
N GLU A 198 1.70 -21.24 -5.18
CA GLU A 198 3.11 -20.94 -5.51
C GLU A 198 3.24 -19.52 -6.08
N MET A 199 2.28 -19.06 -6.89
CA MET A 199 2.26 -17.68 -7.40
C MET A 199 2.12 -16.64 -6.26
N ARG A 200 1.32 -16.91 -5.23
CA ARG A 200 1.21 -16.03 -4.05
C ARG A 200 2.51 -15.98 -3.26
N GLU A 201 3.18 -17.12 -3.12
CA GLU A 201 4.50 -17.18 -2.46
C GLU A 201 5.53 -16.33 -3.22
N ILE A 202 5.57 -16.45 -4.55
CA ILE A 202 6.44 -15.64 -5.42
C ILE A 202 6.21 -14.15 -5.18
N TYR A 203 4.94 -13.74 -5.20
CA TYR A 203 4.59 -12.37 -4.84
C TYR A 203 5.14 -12.05 -3.44
N SER A 204 4.84 -12.82 -2.40
CA SER A 204 5.24 -12.50 -1.01
C SER A 204 6.74 -12.21 -0.83
N ARG A 205 7.62 -12.85 -1.61
CA ARG A 205 9.07 -12.61 -1.59
C ARG A 205 9.44 -11.18 -1.97
N CYS A 206 8.66 -10.53 -2.83
CA CYS A 206 8.90 -9.16 -3.25
C CYS A 206 8.44 -8.15 -2.19
N SER A 207 7.42 -8.46 -1.38
CA SER A 207 6.92 -7.56 -0.34
C SER A 207 7.99 -7.18 0.69
N ASN A 208 8.98 -8.06 0.90
CA ASN A 208 10.08 -7.87 1.85
C ASN A 208 11.15 -6.87 1.36
N GLY A 209 11.11 -6.40 0.11
CA GLY A 209 12.11 -5.45 -0.41
C GLY A 209 11.92 -3.99 0.02
N ARG A 210 10.80 -3.68 0.70
CA ARG A 210 10.52 -2.36 1.29
C ARG A 210 10.47 -2.36 2.81
N ASP A 211 10.31 -3.55 3.40
CA ASP A 211 10.50 -3.79 4.83
C ASP A 211 11.97 -4.20 5.05
N ASP A 212 12.90 -3.28 4.88
CA ASP A 212 14.30 -3.45 5.33
C ASP A 212 14.40 -3.25 6.86
N ASP A 213 13.34 -3.60 7.57
CA ASP A 213 13.35 -3.80 9.01
C ASP A 213 12.83 -5.21 9.23
N GLU A 214 13.77 -6.07 9.59
CA GLU A 214 13.61 -7.28 10.37
C GLU A 214 12.81 -6.93 11.65
N ARG A 215 11.52 -6.62 11.52
CA ARG A 215 10.66 -6.32 12.65
C ARG A 215 10.44 -7.64 13.38
N GLU A 216 11.14 -7.80 14.49
CA GLU A 216 10.83 -8.84 15.46
C GLU A 216 9.36 -8.65 15.90
N CYS A 217 8.48 -9.56 15.48
CA CYS A 217 7.04 -9.51 15.77
C CYS A 217 6.71 -9.48 17.27
N PHE A 218 7.69 -9.75 18.12
CA PHE A 218 7.64 -9.63 19.57
C PHE A 218 9.06 -9.55 20.10
N ASP A 219 9.27 -8.71 21.11
CA ASP A 219 10.47 -8.71 21.94
C ASP A 219 10.20 -9.56 23.19
N LEU A 220 11.09 -10.51 23.49
CA LEU A 220 10.99 -11.32 24.69
C LEU A 220 11.54 -10.52 25.86
N SER A 221 10.66 -10.07 26.76
CA SER A 221 11.11 -9.45 28.02
C SER A 221 11.91 -10.45 28.86
N LEU A 222 13.23 -10.28 28.84
CA LEU A 222 14.17 -11.11 29.58
C LEU A 222 14.03 -10.88 31.10
N PRO A 223 14.23 -11.91 31.94
CA PRO A 223 14.65 -13.27 31.58
C PRO A 223 13.50 -14.18 31.08
N VAL A 224 13.77 -15.02 30.08
CA VAL A 224 12.86 -16.10 29.64
C VAL A 224 13.38 -17.48 30.04
N SER A 225 12.46 -18.40 30.40
CA SER A 225 12.82 -19.76 30.83
C SER A 225 12.13 -20.84 29.98
N TYR A 226 12.92 -21.75 29.42
CA TYR A 226 12.45 -22.89 28.64
C TYR A 226 12.47 -24.15 29.48
N THR A 227 11.39 -24.94 29.46
CA THR A 227 11.36 -26.29 30.08
C THR A 227 11.50 -27.34 28.98
N MET A 228 12.54 -28.15 29.07
CA MET A 228 12.85 -29.21 28.10
C MET A 228 11.99 -30.47 28.36
N PRO A 229 11.81 -31.37 27.38
CA PRO A 229 11.06 -32.61 27.56
C PRO A 229 11.60 -33.56 28.65
N ASP A 230 12.88 -33.41 29.02
CA ASP A 230 13.52 -34.15 30.11
C ASP A 230 13.26 -33.52 31.50
N GLY A 231 12.53 -32.39 31.55
CA GLY A 231 12.19 -31.66 32.76
C GLY A 231 13.24 -30.64 33.23
N SER A 232 14.35 -30.48 32.51
CA SER A 232 15.34 -29.43 32.80
C SER A 232 14.85 -28.04 32.36
N THR A 233 15.40 -26.98 32.97
CA THR A 233 15.06 -25.60 32.63
C THR A 233 16.29 -24.80 32.18
N ILE A 234 16.21 -24.16 31.01
CA ILE A 234 17.21 -23.21 30.50
C ILE A 234 16.68 -21.80 30.72
N THR A 235 17.50 -20.87 31.20
CA THR A 235 17.10 -19.47 31.43
C THR A 235 18.02 -18.55 30.66
N VAL A 236 17.44 -17.72 29.80
CA VAL A 236 18.12 -16.63 29.09
C VAL A 236 17.85 -15.37 29.87
N SER A 237 18.90 -14.75 30.42
CA SER A 237 18.74 -13.58 31.30
C SER A 237 19.11 -12.27 30.63
N ASN A 238 19.90 -12.32 29.56
CA ASN A 238 20.31 -11.18 28.75
C ASN A 238 20.57 -11.63 27.29
N GLU A 239 20.78 -10.67 26.39
CA GLU A 239 20.97 -10.95 24.96
C GLU A 239 22.23 -11.77 24.65
N GLU A 240 23.31 -11.63 25.43
CA GLU A 240 24.54 -12.40 25.24
C GLU A 240 24.35 -13.89 25.60
N ASP A 241 23.31 -14.23 26.37
CA ASP A 241 22.99 -15.61 26.71
C ASP A 241 22.34 -16.37 25.53
N TRP A 242 21.89 -15.68 24.47
CA TRP A 242 21.34 -16.33 23.27
C TRP A 242 22.39 -17.08 22.46
N ASP A 243 23.60 -16.54 22.36
CA ASP A 243 24.72 -17.16 21.62
C ASP A 243 25.22 -18.46 22.29
N ALA A 244 24.77 -18.74 23.51
CA ALA A 244 25.19 -19.88 24.32
C ALA A 244 24.21 -21.08 24.28
N ILE A 245 23.12 -20.99 23.52
CA ILE A 245 22.09 -22.05 23.35
C ILE A 245 22.13 -22.59 21.92
#